data_AF-A0A1L3SZU1-F1
#
_entry.id   AF-A0A1L3SZU1-F1
#
_cell.length_a   1.000
_cell.length_b   1.000
_cell.length_c   1.000
_cell.angle_alpha   90.00
_cell.angle_beta   90.00
_cell.angle_gamma   90.00
#
_symmetry.space_group_name_H-M   'P 1'
#
loop_
_entity.id
_entity.type
_entity.pdbx_description
1 polymer ?
#
loop_
_entity_poly.entity_id
_entity_poly.type
_entity_poly.pdbx_seq_one_letter_code
_entity_poly.pdbx_strand_id
1 'polypeptide(L)'
;MKIMKTVISVTIMHPEDEPLDHKSLGEMGYQIDEGDWLGRIGTLSEETVPPDKIVAEAKALGNDGSFPECMGWLPDDAGELIEQDNGARTGDD
;
A
#
# COMPACT_ATOMS: atom_id res chain seq x y z
N MET A 1 11.81 8.89 10.28
CA MET A 1 11.37 7.53 10.68
C MET A 1 11.87 6.52 9.64
N LYS A 2 12.17 5.26 10.00
CA LYS A 2 12.54 4.20 9.05
C LYS A 2 11.36 3.22 8.92
N ILE A 3 10.82 3.05 7.71
CA ILE A 3 9.72 2.12 7.43
C ILE A 3 10.29 0.96 6.63
N MET A 4 9.99 -0.27 7.01
CA MET A 4 10.33 -1.45 6.21
C MET A 4 9.08 -1.97 5.52
N LYS A 5 9.22 -2.36 4.25
CA LYS A 5 8.16 -3.04 3.51
C LYS A 5 8.25 -4.54 3.75
N THR A 6 7.14 -5.13 4.17
CA THR A 6 6.96 -6.57 4.21
C THR A 6 5.78 -6.92 3.30
N VAL A 7 6.03 -7.80 2.34
CA VAL A 7 4.99 -8.33 1.46
C VAL A 7 4.70 -9.76 1.89
N ILE A 8 3.43 -10.03 2.16
CA ILE A 8 2.92 -11.36 2.46
C ILE A 8 2.08 -11.80 1.27
N SER A 9 2.49 -12.89 0.62
CA SER A 9 1.71 -13.52 -0.44
C SER A 9 1.00 -14.74 0.13
N VAL A 10 -0.32 -14.78 -0.02
CA VAL A 10 -1.16 -15.90 0.40
C VAL A 10 -1.77 -16.54 -0.84
N THR A 11 -1.67 -17.86 -0.94
CA THR A 11 -2.44 -18.64 -1.93
C THR A 11 -3.54 -19.37 -1.19
N ILE A 12 -4.78 -19.15 -1.60
CA ILE A 12 -5.98 -19.72 -1.01
C ILE A 12 -6.63 -20.65 -2.05
N MET A 13 -6.95 -21.88 -1.65
CA MET A 13 -7.85 -22.74 -2.41
C MET A 13 -9.26 -22.58 -1.84
N HIS A 14 -10.21 -22.18 -2.68
CA HIS A 14 -11.61 -21.98 -2.29
C HIS A 14 -12.55 -22.64 -3.32
N PRO A 15 -13.79 -22.99 -2.93
CA PRO A 15 -14.81 -23.48 -3.86
C PRO A 15 -15.12 -22.47 -4.96
N GLU A 16 -15.44 -22.96 -6.16
CA GLU A 16 -15.75 -22.12 -7.34
C GLU A 16 -17.01 -21.26 -7.13
N ASP A 17 -17.96 -21.73 -6.33
CA ASP A 17 -19.20 -21.06 -5.98
C ASP A 17 -19.06 -19.98 -4.90
N GLU A 18 -17.88 -19.83 -4.30
CA GLU A 18 -17.54 -18.77 -3.35
C GLU A 18 -16.38 -17.90 -3.84
N PRO A 19 -16.62 -16.97 -4.79
CA PRO A 19 -15.57 -16.10 -5.31
C PRO A 19 -15.09 -15.07 -4.27
N LEU A 20 -13.81 -14.67 -4.37
CA LEU A 20 -13.13 -13.80 -3.40
C LEU A 20 -13.21 -12.31 -3.72
N ASP A 21 -13.70 -11.95 -4.91
CA ASP A 21 -13.76 -10.58 -5.44
C ASP A 21 -14.64 -9.62 -4.62
N HIS A 22 -15.51 -10.16 -3.76
CA HIS A 22 -16.34 -9.38 -2.84
C HIS A 22 -15.89 -9.47 -1.38
N LYS A 23 -14.90 -10.30 -1.05
CA LYS A 23 -14.42 -10.47 0.33
C LYS A 23 -13.34 -9.46 0.65
N SER A 24 -13.44 -8.85 1.82
CA SER A 24 -12.35 -8.06 2.38
C SER A 24 -11.18 -8.95 2.82
N LEU A 25 -9.99 -8.35 2.93
CA LEU A 25 -8.82 -9.04 3.51
C LEU A 25 -9.06 -9.51 4.95
N GLY A 26 -9.88 -8.78 5.73
CA GLY A 26 -10.23 -9.18 7.10
C GLY A 26 -11.10 -10.42 7.14
N GLU A 27 -12.10 -10.52 6.26
CA GLU A 27 -12.95 -11.72 6.14
C GLU A 27 -12.15 -12.93 5.64
N MET A 28 -11.28 -12.73 4.65
CA MET A 28 -10.38 -13.80 4.18
C MET A 28 -9.44 -14.27 5.31
N GLY A 29 -8.91 -13.35 6.11
CA GLY A 29 -8.06 -13.67 7.26
C GLY A 29 -8.80 -14.50 8.31
N TYR A 30 -10.03 -14.11 8.66
CA TYR A 30 -10.88 -14.86 9.59
C TYR A 30 -11.12 -16.31 9.14
N GLN A 31 -11.40 -16.52 7.85
CA GLN A 31 -11.63 -17.87 7.30
C GLN A 31 -10.37 -18.74 7.26
N ILE A 32 -9.19 -18.13 7.05
CA ILE A 32 -7.92 -18.85 7.16
C ILE A 32 -7.68 -19.30 8.60
N ASP A 33 -7.97 -18.43 9.58
CA ASP A 33 -7.74 -18.72 11.01
C ASP A 33 -8.68 -19.82 11.54
N GLU A 34 -9.93 -19.87 11.08
CA GLU A 34 -10.88 -20.93 11.43
C GLU A 34 -10.54 -22.28 10.75
N GLY A 35 -9.53 -22.31 9.87
CA GLY A 35 -9.07 -23.52 9.19
C GLY A 35 -9.94 -23.94 8.01
N ASP A 36 -10.88 -23.08 7.58
CA ASP A 36 -11.75 -23.35 6.43
C ASP A 36 -10.94 -23.43 5.14
N TRP A 37 -9.76 -22.78 5.07
CA TRP A 37 -8.91 -22.73 3.87
C TRP A 37 -7.44 -23.15 4.10
N LEU A 38 -6.89 -23.91 3.14
CA LEU A 38 -5.49 -24.34 3.08
C LEU A 38 -4.61 -23.24 2.45
N GLY A 39 -4.10 -22.33 3.27
CA GLY A 39 -3.22 -21.24 2.82
C GLY A 39 -1.74 -21.66 2.71
N ARG A 40 -1.03 -21.26 1.64
CA ARG A 40 0.45 -21.17 1.64
C ARG A 40 0.87 -19.73 1.80
N ILE A 41 1.78 -19.47 2.73
CA ILE A 41 2.31 -18.14 3.02
C ILE A 41 3.75 -18.03 2.49
N GLY A 42 4.02 -16.99 1.71
CA GLY A 42 5.35 -16.50 1.40
C GLY A 42 5.55 -15.12 2.01
N THR A 43 6.72 -14.85 2.57
CA THR A 43 7.06 -13.55 3.15
C THR A 43 8.35 -13.05 2.54
N LEU A 44 8.33 -11.81 2.02
CA LEU A 44 9.52 -11.09 1.58
C LEU A 44 9.59 -9.76 2.35
N SER A 45 10.74 -9.48 2.95
CA SER A 45 10.98 -8.24 3.69
C SER A 45 12.42 -7.83 3.49
N GLU A 46 12.69 -6.87 2.60
CA GLU A 46 14.07 -6.57 2.21
C GLU A 46 14.40 -5.08 2.02
N GLU A 47 13.41 -4.17 1.91
CA GLU A 47 13.70 -2.75 1.61
C GLU A 47 13.11 -1.77 2.63
N THR A 48 13.95 -0.83 3.07
CA THR A 48 13.48 0.37 3.79
C THR A 48 12.81 1.29 2.76
N VAL A 49 11.53 1.57 2.93
CA VAL A 49 10.77 2.46 2.04
C VAL A 49 11.18 3.91 2.32
N PRO A 50 11.71 4.64 1.33
CA PRO A 50 11.96 6.06 1.47
C PRO A 50 10.66 6.82 1.78
N PRO A 51 10.67 7.85 2.66
CA PRO A 51 9.47 8.57 3.04
C PRO A 51 8.64 9.12 1.87
N ASP A 52 9.32 9.61 0.83
CA ASP A 52 8.73 10.14 -0.40
C ASP A 52 8.06 9.07 -1.29
N LYS A 53 8.30 7.79 -1.02
CA LYS A 53 7.73 6.66 -1.77
C LYS A 53 6.55 5.98 -1.08
N ILE A 54 6.33 6.24 0.21
CA ILE A 54 5.31 5.54 1.00
C ILE A 54 3.90 5.70 0.40
N VAL A 55 3.52 6.91 -0.01
CA VAL A 55 2.18 7.18 -0.57
C VAL A 55 1.99 6.48 -1.91
N ALA A 56 3.01 6.48 -2.77
CA ALA A 56 2.97 5.80 -4.06
C ALA A 56 2.85 4.28 -3.89
N GLU A 57 3.59 3.71 -2.94
CA GLU A 57 3.52 2.29 -2.58
C GLU A 57 2.15 1.89 -2.02
N ALA A 58 1.57 2.70 -1.13
CA ALA A 58 0.22 2.46 -0.60
C ALA A 58 -0.83 2.44 -1.73
N LYS A 59 -0.75 3.41 -2.66
CA LYS A 59 -1.64 3.46 -3.84
C LYS A 59 -1.47 2.25 -4.76
N ALA A 60 -0.25 1.79 -4.99
CA ALA A 60 0.02 0.60 -5.79
C ALA A 60 -0.59 -0.68 -5.17
N LEU A 61 -0.80 -0.70 -3.85
CA LEU A 61 -1.46 -1.79 -3.13
C LEU A 61 -2.99 -1.62 -3.02
N GLY A 62 -3.56 -0.61 -3.69
CA GLY A 62 -5.02 -0.36 -3.67
C GLY A 62 -5.52 0.41 -2.46
N ASN A 63 -4.63 0.92 -1.59
CA ASN A 63 -5.03 1.94 -0.62
C ASN A 63 -5.25 3.27 -1.35
N ASP A 64 -6.14 4.12 -0.85
CA ASP A 64 -6.41 5.45 -1.41
C ASP A 64 -5.26 6.46 -1.19
N GLY A 65 -4.23 6.07 -0.41
CA GLY A 65 -3.09 6.89 -0.03
C GLY A 65 -3.24 7.54 1.35
N SER A 66 -4.36 7.33 2.05
CA SER A 66 -4.62 7.89 3.39
C SER A 66 -3.92 7.13 4.52
N PHE A 67 -3.57 5.86 4.31
CA PHE A 67 -3.00 5.02 5.36
C PHE A 67 -1.72 5.60 6.01
N PRO A 68 -0.75 6.16 5.25
CA PRO A 68 0.43 6.77 5.84
C PRO A 68 0.13 7.99 6.73
N GLU A 69 -0.90 8.77 6.41
CA GLU A 69 -1.33 9.92 7.23
C GLU A 69 -1.93 9.44 8.55
N CYS A 70 -2.83 8.44 8.52
CA CYS A 70 -3.43 7.86 9.72
C CYS A 70 -2.37 7.30 10.69
N MET A 71 -1.26 6.81 10.15
CA MET A 71 -0.17 6.25 10.94
C MET A 71 0.84 7.30 11.44
N GLY A 72 0.68 8.58 11.06
CA GLY A 72 1.63 9.64 11.38
C GLY A 72 3.01 9.43 10.72
N TRP A 73 3.02 8.79 9.55
CA TRP A 73 4.25 8.40 8.86
C TRP A 73 4.79 9.46 7.91
N LEU A 74 3.94 10.41 7.54
CA LEU A 74 4.30 11.55 6.72
C LEU A 74 4.68 12.74 7.61
N PRO A 75 5.69 13.52 7.23
CA PRO A 75 5.98 14.78 7.90
C PRO A 75 4.83 15.78 7.64
N ASP A 76 4.63 16.72 8.56
CA ASP A 76 3.51 17.68 8.56
C ASP A 76 3.41 18.54 7.27
N ASP A 77 4.45 18.55 6.45
CA ASP A 77 4.64 19.30 5.20
C ASP A 77 4.51 18.46 3.91
N ALA A 78 4.17 17.16 3.99
CA ALA A 78 3.96 16.31 2.81
C ALA A 78 2.72 16.70 1.95
N GLY A 79 2.00 17.74 2.36
CA GLY A 79 0.72 18.20 1.80
C GLY A 79 0.80 19.33 0.77
N GLU A 80 1.97 19.72 0.24
CA GLU A 80 2.01 20.62 -0.91
C GLU A 80 2.57 19.92 -2.15
N LEU A 81 1.66 19.56 -3.06
CA LEU A 81 2.00 19.44 -4.47
C LEU A 81 2.61 20.78 -4.90
N ILE A 82 3.92 20.80 -5.08
CA ILE A 82 4.59 21.90 -5.76
C ILE A 82 4.02 21.91 -7.18
N GLU A 83 3.04 22.78 -7.44
CA GLU A 83 2.73 23.18 -8.80
C GLU A 83 4.05 23.69 -9.38
N GLN A 84 4.64 22.93 -10.32
CA GLN A 84 5.73 23.44 -11.12
C GLN A 84 5.17 24.59 -11.94
N ASP A 85 5.32 25.81 -11.42
CA ASP A 85 5.17 27.04 -12.18
C ASP A 85 6.20 26.99 -13.30
N ASN A 86 5.77 26.53 -14.47
CA ASN A 86 6.49 26.65 -15.74
C ASN A 86 6.44 28.11 -16.22
N GLY A 87 6.77 29.06 -15.33
CA GLY A 87 7.04 30.44 -15.64
C GLY A 87 8.32 30.52 -16.46
N ALA A 88 8.20 30.30 -17.76
CA ALA A 88 9.23 30.60 -18.75
C ALA A 88 9.56 32.09 -18.67
N ARG A 89 10.56 32.42 -17.85
CA ARG A 89 11.20 33.73 -17.80
C ARG A 89 12.17 33.80 -18.97
N THR A 90 11.66 34.16 -20.15
CA THR A 90 12.52 34.70 -21.21
C THR A 90 12.81 36.16 -20.84
N GLY A 91 13.94 36.37 -20.14
CA GLY A 91 14.68 37.62 -20.26
C GLY A 91 15.50 37.56 -21.54
N ASP A 92 15.47 38.62 -22.35
CA ASP A 92 16.61 39.50 -22.55
C ASP A 92 16.35 40.50 -23.70
N ASP A 93 16.81 41.72 -23.42
CA ASP A 93 17.12 42.88 -24.27
C ASP A 93 16.00 43.80 -24.80
#